data_AF-A0A699V5L4-F1
#
_entry.id   AF-A0A699V5L4-F1
#
_cell.length_a   1.000
_cell.length_b   1.000
_cell.length_c   1.000
_cell.angle_alpha   90.00
_cell.angle_beta   90.00
_cell.angle_gamma   90.00
#
_symmetry.space_group_name_H-M   'P 1'
#
loop_
_entity.id
_entity.type
_entity.pdbx_description
1 polymer ?
#
loop_
_entity_poly.entity_id
_entity_poly.type
_entity_poly.pdbx_seq_one_letter_code
_entity_poly.pdbx_strand_id
1 'polypeptide(L)'
;MDYGFHFNKIPIYCDSKLAIAISCNPVQHSSTKHIAVRYHFIKEHVEKGTIELYFVKTDYQLADIFTKALPADRFNYLVLRLGMRSLSPKELERLEKSQ
;
A
#
# COMPACT_ATOMS: atom_id res chain seq x y z
N MET A 1 16.43 -0.70 -11.99
CA MET A 1 15.23 0.13 -12.21
C MET A 1 15.32 1.27 -11.22
N ASP A 2 15.98 2.36 -11.62
CA ASP A 2 16.07 3.57 -10.83
C ASP A 2 14.99 4.51 -11.36
N TYR A 3 13.84 4.56 -10.67
CA TYR A 3 12.67 5.32 -11.12
C TYR A 3 12.87 6.84 -11.03
N GLY A 4 14.11 7.32 -10.79
CA GLY A 4 14.44 8.74 -10.65
C GLY A 4 13.97 9.36 -9.33
N PHE A 5 13.58 8.54 -8.35
CA PHE A 5 13.14 9.01 -7.04
C PHE A 5 14.18 8.68 -5.97
N HIS A 6 14.79 9.73 -5.40
CA HIS A 6 15.66 9.62 -4.24
C HIS A 6 14.85 9.72 -2.96
N PHE A 7 14.50 8.58 -2.38
CA PHE A 7 13.89 8.52 -1.06
C PHE A 7 14.96 8.30 0.00
N ASN A 8 15.13 9.24 0.92
CA ASN A 8 15.97 9.04 2.11
C ASN A 8 15.43 7.91 3.00
N LYS A 9 14.10 7.72 3.01
CA LYS A 9 13.37 6.63 3.66
C LYS A 9 12.22 6.19 2.79
N ILE A 10 11.93 4.90 2.75
CA ILE A 10 10.82 4.33 1.98
C ILE A 10 9.54 4.40 2.82
N PRO A 11 8.54 5.21 2.45
CA PRO A 11 7.27 5.25 3.17
C PRO A 11 6.44 4.00 2.85
N ILE A 12 5.94 3.32 3.88
CA ILE A 12 5.04 2.18 3.79
C ILE A 12 3.73 2.51 4.52
N TYR A 13 2.61 2.43 3.81
CA TYR A 13 1.27 2.70 4.35
C TYR A 13 0.58 1.41 4.79
N CYS A 14 0.21 1.34 6.06
CA CYS A 14 -0.44 0.18 6.67
C CYS A 14 -1.75 0.60 7.36
N ASP A 15 -2.79 -0.22 7.23
CA ASP A 15 -4.08 -0.01 7.87
C ASP A 15 -4.24 -0.74 9.20
N SER A 16 -3.24 -1.54 9.59
CA SER A 16 -3.18 -2.17 10.90
C SER A 16 -2.36 -1.32 11.87
N LYS A 17 -3.05 -0.58 12.74
CA LYS A 17 -2.40 0.13 13.86
C LYS A 17 -1.58 -0.81 14.74
N LEU A 18 -2.05 -2.05 14.91
CA LEU A 18 -1.33 -3.08 15.66
C LEU A 18 0.00 -3.43 14.96
N ALA A 19 0.00 -3.61 13.64
CA ALA A 19 1.22 -3.91 12.91
C ALA A 19 2.25 -2.77 13.04
N ILE A 20 1.80 -1.51 12.93
CA ILE A 20 2.66 -0.33 13.14
C ILE A 20 3.21 -0.30 14.57
N ALA A 21 2.33 -0.47 15.57
CA ALA A 21 2.74 -0.45 16.98
C ALA A 21 3.74 -1.56 17.31
N ILE A 22 3.52 -2.77 16.78
CA ILE A 22 4.44 -3.90 16.94
C ILE A 22 5.79 -3.57 16.28
N SER A 23 5.79 -3.07 15.04
CA SER A 23 7.03 -2.66 14.34
C SER A 23 7.83 -1.59 15.08
N CYS A 24 7.18 -0.76 15.91
CA CYS A 24 7.82 0.30 16.68
C CYS A 24 8.09 -0.05 18.15
N ASN A 25 7.45 -1.08 18.73
CA ASN A 25 7.53 -1.39 20.16
C ASN A 25 7.46 -2.92 20.43
N PRO A 26 8.38 -3.52 21.20
CA PRO A 26 8.63 -4.96 21.20
C PRO A 26 7.72 -5.78 22.11
N VAL A 27 6.45 -5.42 22.29
CA VAL A 27 5.56 -6.22 23.16
C VAL A 27 5.37 -7.60 22.54
N GLN A 28 5.99 -8.61 23.17
CA GLN A 28 5.91 -10.00 22.77
C GLN A 28 4.48 -10.50 22.89
N HIS A 29 3.81 -10.66 21.75
CA HIS A 29 2.69 -11.57 21.63
C HIS A 29 3.16 -12.82 20.88
N SER A 30 2.71 -13.98 21.33
CA SER A 30 3.03 -15.29 20.78
C SER A 30 2.78 -15.32 19.26
N SER A 31 3.87 -15.38 18.48
CA SER A 31 3.83 -15.29 17.03
C SER A 31 3.65 -16.66 16.36
N THR A 32 2.79 -16.73 15.35
CA THR A 32 2.88 -17.75 14.29
C THR A 32 4.13 -17.46 13.44
N LYS A 33 4.91 -18.48 13.04
CA LYS A 33 6.23 -18.33 12.36
C LYS A 33 6.27 -17.28 11.23
N HIS A 34 5.24 -17.19 10.39
CA HIS A 34 5.21 -16.25 9.25
C HIS A 34 5.13 -14.77 9.67
N ILE A 35 4.53 -14.48 10.82
CA ILE A 35 4.43 -13.12 11.36
C ILE A 35 5.81 -12.69 11.87
N ALA A 36 6.54 -13.58 12.55
CA ALA A 36 7.86 -13.28 13.11
C ALA A 36 8.86 -12.85 12.04
N VAL A 37 8.94 -13.56 10.91
CA VAL A 37 9.90 -13.23 9.83
C VAL A 37 9.63 -11.86 9.23
N ARG A 38 8.37 -11.56 8.87
CA ARG A 38 7.99 -10.26 8.30
C ARG A 38 8.18 -9.13 9.31
N TYR A 39 7.87 -9.40 10.58
CA TYR A 39 8.08 -8.46 11.67
C TYR A 39 9.55 -8.08 11.83
N HIS A 40 10.45 -9.06 11.95
CA HIS A 40 11.88 -8.80 12.11
C HIS A 40 12.43 -8.00 10.93
N PHE A 41 12.02 -8.34 9.70
CA PHE A 41 12.43 -7.61 8.51
C PHE A 41 12.00 -6.14 8.54
N ILE A 42 10.71 -5.86 8.76
CA ILE A 42 10.19 -4.48 8.79
C ILE A 42 10.82 -3.70 9.95
N LYS A 43 10.92 -4.31 11.13
CA LYS A 43 11.50 -3.69 12.32
C LYS A 43 12.95 -3.27 12.08
N GLU A 44 13.78 -4.16 11.57
CA GLU A 44 15.20 -3.87 11.30
C GLU A 44 15.36 -2.66 10.38
N HIS A 45 14.50 -2.53 9.36
CA HIS A 45 14.53 -1.42 8.42
C HIS A 45 13.96 -0.12 9.02
N VAL A 46 12.96 -0.20 9.90
CA VAL A 46 12.47 0.96 10.67
C VAL A 46 13.55 1.45 11.64
N GLU A 47 14.24 0.56 12.36
CA GLU A 47 15.35 0.90 13.27
C GLU A 47 16.56 1.48 12.53
N LYS A 48 16.88 0.96 11.34
CA LYS A 48 17.90 1.53 10.44
C LYS A 48 17.47 2.85 9.79
N GLY A 49 16.21 3.25 9.97
CA GLY A 49 15.65 4.45 9.36
C GLY A 49 15.48 4.37 7.84
N THR A 50 15.56 3.18 7.23
CA THR A 50 15.37 2.99 5.79
C THR A 50 13.90 2.87 5.40
N ILE A 51 13.03 2.49 6.33
CA ILE A 51 11.57 2.43 6.18
C ILE A 51 10.90 3.36 7.19
N GLU A 52 9.81 3.98 6.77
CA GLU A 52 8.92 4.73 7.64
C GLU A 52 7.48 4.24 7.48
N LEU A 53 6.81 3.95 8.60
CA LEU A 53 5.46 3.39 8.59
C LEU A 53 4.42 4.48 8.86
N TYR A 54 3.40 4.52 8.00
CA TYR A 54 2.29 5.46 8.11
C TYR A 54 0.96 4.73 8.21
N PHE A 55 0.10 5.19 9.12
CA PHE A 55 -1.25 4.67 9.20
C PHE A 55 -2.11 5.22 8.06
N VAL A 56 -2.78 4.33 7.35
CA VAL A 56 -3.87 4.66 6.41
C VAL A 56 -5.14 4.00 6.89
N LYS A 57 -6.28 4.70 6.88
CA LYS A 57 -7.56 4.03 7.15
C LYS A 57 -7.79 2.93 6.12
N THR A 58 -8.33 1.77 6.52
CA THR A 58 -8.68 0.67 5.60
C THR A 58 -9.51 1.15 4.42
N ASP A 59 -10.39 2.14 4.64
CA ASP A 59 -11.19 2.76 3.59
C ASP A 59 -10.38 3.51 2.51
N TYR A 60 -9.08 3.69 2.71
CA TYR A 60 -8.19 4.39 1.79
C TYR A 60 -6.95 3.56 1.43
N GLN A 61 -6.90 2.29 1.85
CA GLN A 61 -5.80 1.40 1.49
C GLN A 61 -5.93 0.98 0.02
N LEU A 62 -5.22 1.67 -0.88
CA LEU A 62 -5.26 1.39 -2.32
C LEU A 62 -4.74 -0.02 -2.65
N ALA A 63 -3.83 -0.56 -1.85
CA ALA A 63 -3.28 -1.91 -2.05
C ALA A 63 -4.34 -3.03 -1.94
N ASP A 64 -5.50 -2.74 -1.33
CA ASP A 64 -6.59 -3.71 -1.20
C ASP A 64 -7.13 -4.15 -2.57
N ILE A 65 -7.05 -3.29 -3.59
CA ILE A 65 -7.47 -3.63 -4.96
C ILE A 65 -6.68 -4.82 -5.54
N PHE A 66 -5.45 -5.03 -5.08
CA PHE A 66 -4.56 -6.09 -5.58
C PHE A 66 -4.52 -7.33 -4.68
N THR A 67 -5.09 -7.26 -3.47
CA THR A 67 -4.90 -8.28 -2.43
C THR A 67 -6.20 -8.87 -1.88
N LYS A 68 -7.35 -8.21 -2.11
CA LYS A 68 -8.65 -8.62 -1.57
C LYS A 68 -9.70 -8.72 -2.68
N ALA A 69 -10.63 -9.66 -2.51
CA ALA A 69 -11.89 -9.64 -3.24
C ALA A 69 -12.81 -8.60 -2.59
N LEU A 70 -13.04 -7.47 -3.25
CA LEU A 70 -13.82 -6.36 -2.73
C LEU A 70 -15.23 -6.32 -3.33
N PRO A 71 -16.24 -5.86 -2.57
CA PRO A 71 -17.53 -5.47 -3.13
C PRO A 71 -17.37 -4.45 -4.27
N ALA A 72 -18.28 -4.48 -5.25
CA ALA A 72 -18.14 -3.69 -6.48
C ALA A 72 -18.07 -2.18 -6.24
N ASP A 73 -18.88 -1.67 -5.31
CA ASP A 73 -18.87 -0.27 -4.87
C ASP A 73 -17.51 0.11 -4.27
N ARG A 74 -16.95 -0.76 -3.42
CA ARG A 74 -15.65 -0.57 -2.79
C ARG A 74 -14.50 -0.61 -3.80
N PHE A 75 -14.55 -1.56 -4.73
CA PHE A 75 -13.60 -1.66 -5.83
C PHE A 75 -13.63 -0.41 -6.70
N ASN A 76 -14.81 0.02 -7.15
CA ASN A 76 -14.98 1.22 -7.97
C ASN A 76 -14.48 2.48 -7.26
N TYR A 77 -14.73 2.62 -5.96
CA TYR A 77 -14.19 3.70 -5.16
C TYR A 77 -12.64 3.73 -5.19
N LEU A 78 -11.99 2.57 -5.00
CA LEU A 78 -10.53 2.49 -5.01
C LEU A 78 -9.93 2.69 -6.41
N VAL A 79 -10.58 2.21 -7.47
CA VAL A 79 -10.18 2.45 -8.88
C VAL A 79 -10.11 3.95 -9.18
N LEU A 80 -11.13 4.70 -8.79
CA LEU A 80 -11.15 6.16 -8.96
C LEU A 80 -10.02 6.84 -8.18
N ARG A 81 -9.75 6.37 -6.95
CA ARG A 81 -8.67 6.90 -6.10
C ARG A 81 -7.28 6.54 -6.57
N LEU A 82 -7.13 5.45 -7.33
CA LEU A 82 -5.89 5.07 -8.00
C LEU A 82 -5.60 5.95 -9.23
N GLY A 83 -6.53 6.82 -9.63
CA GLY A 83 -6.42 7.66 -10.82
C GLY A 83 -6.76 6.92 -12.12
N MET A 84 -7.29 5.70 -12.02
CA MET A 84 -7.77 4.98 -13.18
C MET A 84 -9.07 5.61 -13.68
N ARG A 85 -9.15 5.83 -14.99
CA ARG A 85 -10.34 6.32 -15.67
C ARG A 85 -10.95 5.21 -16.51
N SER A 86 -12.25 5.02 -16.38
CA SER A 86 -13.00 4.27 -17.38
C SER A 86 -13.21 5.19 -18.58
N LEU A 87 -12.76 4.73 -19.75
CA LEU A 87 -12.97 5.44 -21.01
C LEU A 87 -14.07 4.74 -21.78
N SER A 88 -15.00 5.51 -22.32
CA SER A 88 -15.93 4.99 -23.33
C SER A 88 -15.18 4.71 -24.64
N PRO A 89 -15.69 3.82 -25.50
CA PRO A 89 -15.07 3.55 -26.81
C PRO A 89 -14.84 4.82 -27.64
N LYS A 90 -15.76 5.79 -27.55
CA LYS A 90 -15.65 7.09 -28.24
C LYS A 90 -14.52 7.97 -27.70
N GLU A 91 -14.24 7.92 -26.40
CA GLU A 91 -13.12 8.64 -25.79
C GLU A 91 -11.79 7.99 -26.13
N LEU A 92 -11.78 6.65 -26.21
CA LEU A 92 -10.61 5.89 -26.64
C LEU A 92 -10.21 6.27 -28.08
N GLU A 93 -11.18 6.25 -29.01
CA GLU A 93 -10.95 6.66 -30.41
C GLU A 93 -10.47 8.11 -30.55
N ARG A 94 -10.90 9.01 -29.65
CA ARG A 94 -10.44 10.42 -29.66
C ARG A 94 -9.00 10.58 -29.19
N LEU A 95 -8.57 9.76 -28.23
CA LEU A 95 -7.19 9.74 -27.74
C LEU A 95 -6.24 9.14 -28.77
N GLU A 96 -6.64 8.06 -29.44
CA GLU A 96 -5.84 7.44 -30.51
C GLU A 96 -5.61 8.37 -31.71
N LYS A 97 -6.57 9.27 -32.00
CA LYS A 97 -6.45 10.27 -33.08
C LYS A 97 -5.67 11.53 -32.71
N SER A 98 -5.27 11.69 -31.44
CA SER A 98 -4.53 12.86 -30.94
C SER A 98 -3.03 12.59 -30.70
N GLN A 99 -2.54 11.39 -31.03
CA GLN A 99 -1.12 11.03 -31.04
C GLN A 99 -0.59 10.97 -32.47
#